data_AF-A0A6A5HKK6-F1
#
_entry.id   AF-A0A6A5HKK6-F1
#
_cell.length_a   1.000
_cell.length_b   1.000
_cell.length_c   1.000
_cell.angle_alpha   90.00
_cell.angle_beta   90.00
_cell.angle_gamma   90.00
#
_symmetry.space_group_name_H-M   'P 1'
#
loop_
_entity.id
_entity.type
_entity.pdbx_description
1 polymer ?
#
loop_
_entity_poly.entity_id
_entity_poly.type
_entity_poly.pdbx_seq_one_letter_code
_entity_poly.pdbx_strand_id
1 'polypeptide(L)'
;MSRILEIFKPTIGIALKCHIEEGFSPRNILNLPRLYIVKVRWLTFDDLLNMECETAFLKHHSFTVEDVKKFISHWMAGSNPKLKHLRLNRFKKEPNWEHILEGIEYGVWDEKEKKKGPRNFK
;
A
#
# COMPACT_ATOMS: atom_id res chain seq x y z
N MET A 1 -18.22 19.21 -5.11
CA MET A 1 -16.74 19.21 -5.19
C MET A 1 -16.20 20.19 -4.14
N SER A 2 -15.15 19.83 -3.41
CA SER A 2 -14.80 20.43 -2.11
C SER A 2 -13.98 21.73 -2.20
N ARG A 3 -14.59 22.87 -1.79
CA ARG A 3 -14.01 24.23 -1.73
C ARG A 3 -12.59 24.35 -1.14
N ILE A 4 -12.21 23.46 -0.23
CA ILE A 4 -10.91 23.48 0.45
C ILE A 4 -9.74 23.27 -0.51
N LEU A 5 -9.86 22.34 -1.46
CA LEU A 5 -8.78 22.04 -2.40
C LEU A 5 -8.52 23.19 -3.38
N GLU A 6 -9.57 23.92 -3.74
CA GLU A 6 -9.50 25.09 -4.62
C GLU A 6 -8.83 26.29 -3.94
N ILE A 7 -9.01 26.44 -2.61
CA ILE A 7 -8.38 27.51 -1.82
C ILE A 7 -6.90 27.23 -1.59
N PHE A 8 -6.56 26.01 -1.14
CA PHE A 8 -5.19 25.72 -0.70
C PHE A 8 -4.23 25.43 -1.84
N LYS A 9 -4.72 24.99 -3.02
CA LYS A 9 -3.91 24.67 -4.21
C LYS A 9 -2.58 23.95 -3.87
N PRO A 10 -2.64 22.85 -3.09
CA PRO A 10 -1.43 22.16 -2.65
C PRO A 10 -0.65 21.61 -3.86
N THR A 11 0.67 21.76 -3.85
CA THR A 11 1.54 21.24 -4.92
C THR A 11 2.17 19.89 -4.58
N ILE A 12 2.07 19.44 -3.33
CA ILE A 12 2.71 18.20 -2.85
C ILE A 12 1.70 17.27 -2.14
N GLY A 13 1.02 17.75 -1.09
CA GLY A 13 0.04 16.95 -0.36
C GLY A 13 -0.64 17.71 0.79
N ILE A 14 -1.75 17.18 1.29
CA ILE A 14 -2.50 17.71 2.43
C ILE A 14 -2.58 16.64 3.52
N ALA A 15 -2.33 17.02 4.77
CA ALA A 15 -2.62 16.20 5.95
C ALA A 15 -3.75 16.87 6.74
N LEU A 16 -4.83 16.12 7.02
CA LEU A 16 -5.97 16.59 7.81
C LEU A 16 -5.98 15.86 9.16
N LYS A 17 -6.10 16.64 10.24
CA LYS A 17 -6.38 16.13 11.59
C LYS A 17 -7.76 16.66 11.99
N CYS A 18 -8.81 15.93 11.63
CA CYS A 18 -10.19 16.34 11.89
C CYS A 18 -10.95 15.25 12.66
N HIS A 19 -12.08 15.66 13.26
CA HIS A 19 -13.06 14.72 13.77
C HIS A 19 -13.64 13.94 12.60
N ILE A 20 -13.80 12.64 12.81
CA ILE A 20 -14.33 11.71 11.82
C ILE A 20 -15.82 11.50 12.16
N GLU A 21 -16.73 11.60 11.19
CA GLU A 21 -18.16 11.33 11.42
C GLU A 21 -18.40 9.89 11.87
N GLU A 22 -19.48 9.66 12.64
CA GLU A 22 -19.83 8.34 13.19
C GLU A 22 -20.05 7.24 12.13
N GLY A 23 -20.20 7.59 10.85
CA GLY A 23 -20.34 6.65 9.73
C GLY A 23 -19.08 6.42 8.90
N PHE A 24 -17.97 7.09 9.20
CA PHE A 24 -16.75 6.91 8.41
C PHE A 24 -16.12 5.55 8.69
N SER A 25 -16.17 4.69 7.68
CA SER A 25 -15.39 3.46 7.67
C SER A 25 -13.99 3.74 7.10
N PRO A 26 -12.91 3.28 7.75
CA PRO A 26 -11.57 3.29 7.16
C PRO A 26 -11.49 2.56 5.80
N ARG A 27 -12.49 1.74 5.45
CA ARG A 27 -12.59 1.10 4.12
C ARG A 27 -12.90 2.11 3.02
N ASN A 28 -13.55 3.22 3.33
CA ASN A 28 -13.94 4.26 2.36
C ASN A 28 -12.71 4.91 1.71
N ILE A 29 -11.56 4.90 2.40
CA ILE A 29 -10.32 5.47 1.86
C ILE A 29 -9.53 4.50 0.99
N LEU A 30 -9.86 3.20 0.94
CA LEU A 30 -9.07 2.20 0.20
C LEU A 30 -9.05 2.41 -1.32
N ASN A 31 -9.97 3.24 -1.83
CA ASN A 31 -10.06 3.61 -3.24
C ASN A 31 -9.31 4.90 -3.58
N LEU A 32 -8.69 5.58 -2.60
CA LEU A 32 -7.86 6.75 -2.90
C LEU A 32 -6.59 6.32 -3.64
N PRO A 33 -6.11 7.08 -4.64
CA PRO A 33 -4.94 6.69 -5.43
C PRO A 33 -3.67 6.45 -4.61
N ARG A 34 -3.52 7.18 -3.49
CA ARG A 34 -2.35 7.12 -2.62
C ARG A 34 -2.76 6.95 -1.17
N LEU A 35 -2.35 5.84 -0.58
CA LEU A 35 -2.63 5.48 0.81
C LEU A 35 -1.36 5.46 1.63
N TYR A 36 -1.44 6.11 2.79
CA TYR A 36 -0.47 5.96 3.86
C TYR A 36 -1.24 5.74 5.15
N ILE A 37 -1.28 4.49 5.64
CA ILE A 37 -2.08 4.11 6.80
C ILE A 37 -1.16 3.48 7.86
N VAL A 38 -1.21 4.04 9.06
CA VAL A 38 -0.48 3.53 10.24
C VAL A 38 -1.48 2.78 11.13
N LYS A 39 -1.08 1.64 11.70
CA LYS A 39 -1.92 0.76 12.56
C LYS A 39 -3.07 0.08 11.80
N VAL A 40 -2.74 -0.54 10.68
CA VAL A 40 -3.70 -1.15 9.75
C VAL A 40 -4.07 -2.60 10.11
N ARG A 41 -4.23 -2.91 11.41
CA ARG A 41 -4.57 -4.26 11.88
C ARG A 41 -5.98 -4.71 11.50
N TRP A 42 -6.86 -3.75 11.22
CA TRP A 42 -8.26 -3.95 10.85
C TRP A 42 -8.43 -4.36 9.37
N LEU A 43 -7.40 -4.16 8.54
CA LEU A 43 -7.44 -4.45 7.12
C LEU A 43 -7.29 -5.96 6.91
N THR A 44 -8.25 -6.55 6.23
CA THR A 44 -8.26 -7.98 5.90
C THR A 44 -7.57 -8.23 4.57
N PHE A 45 -7.32 -9.51 4.27
CA PHE A 45 -6.80 -9.91 2.96
C PHE A 45 -7.77 -9.56 1.83
N ASP A 46 -9.08 -9.72 2.04
CA ASP A 46 -10.10 -9.34 1.05
C ASP A 46 -10.07 -7.83 0.77
N ASP A 47 -9.80 -7.00 1.79
CA ASP A 47 -9.67 -5.55 1.59
C ASP A 47 -8.46 -5.22 0.72
N LEU A 48 -7.36 -5.94 0.93
CA LEU A 48 -6.14 -5.80 0.14
C LEU A 48 -6.37 -6.23 -1.32
N LEU A 49 -7.20 -7.23 -1.58
CA LEU A 49 -7.57 -7.62 -2.95
C LEU A 49 -8.51 -6.62 -3.61
N ASN A 50 -9.43 -6.02 -2.86
CA ASN A 50 -10.47 -5.14 -3.41
C ASN A 50 -10.08 -3.65 -3.43
N MET A 51 -8.90 -3.28 -2.92
CA MET A 51 -8.44 -1.89 -3.00
C MET A 51 -8.11 -1.46 -4.43
N GLU A 52 -8.51 -0.23 -4.77
CA GLU A 52 -8.28 0.35 -6.09
C GLU A 52 -7.19 1.44 -6.12
N CYS A 53 -6.30 1.45 -5.14
CA CYS A 53 -5.23 2.46 -5.09
C CYS A 53 -4.12 2.20 -6.12
N GLU A 54 -3.34 3.25 -6.41
CA GLU A 54 -2.11 3.13 -7.19
C GLU A 54 -0.87 2.91 -6.31
N THR A 55 -0.89 3.45 -5.10
CA THR A 55 0.22 3.32 -4.15
C THR A 55 -0.33 3.15 -2.74
N ALA A 56 0.13 2.12 -2.03
CA ALA A 56 -0.21 1.92 -0.63
C ALA A 56 1.02 1.68 0.22
N PHE A 57 1.10 2.43 1.32
CA PHE A 57 2.03 2.18 2.40
C PHE A 57 1.27 1.82 3.68
N LEU A 58 1.37 0.55 4.07
CA LEU A 58 0.63 -0.05 5.15
C LEU A 58 1.59 -0.44 6.28
N LYS A 59 1.42 0.14 7.48
CA LYS A 59 2.26 -0.14 8.66
C LYS A 59 1.46 -0.84 9.75
N HIS A 60 2.12 -1.79 10.44
CA HIS A 60 1.53 -2.56 11.55
C HIS A 60 0.27 -3.33 11.13
N HIS A 61 0.33 -3.99 9.98
CA HIS A 61 -0.74 -4.85 9.46
C HIS A 61 -0.79 -6.21 10.16
N SER A 62 -1.85 -6.98 9.88
CA SER A 62 -2.01 -8.35 10.38
C SER A 62 -1.64 -9.43 9.36
N PHE A 63 -1.26 -9.06 8.13
CA PHE A 63 -0.93 -10.02 7.06
C PHE A 63 0.17 -10.99 7.47
N THR A 64 -0.08 -12.26 7.17
CA THR A 64 0.84 -13.37 7.31
C THR A 64 1.74 -13.50 6.08
N VAL A 65 2.74 -14.37 6.19
CA VAL A 65 3.62 -14.75 5.08
C VAL A 65 2.79 -15.31 3.91
N GLU A 66 1.79 -16.16 4.19
CA GLU A 66 0.91 -16.75 3.18
C GLU A 66 0.00 -15.71 2.52
N ASP A 67 -0.52 -14.74 3.29
CA ASP A 67 -1.31 -13.63 2.72
C ASP A 67 -0.48 -12.83 1.70
N VAL A 68 0.78 -12.54 2.01
CA VAL A 68 1.67 -11.79 1.10
C VAL A 68 2.01 -12.62 -0.14
N LYS A 69 2.38 -13.90 0.03
CA LYS A 69 2.65 -14.80 -1.09
C LYS A 69 1.45 -14.90 -2.03
N LYS A 70 0.27 -15.15 -1.46
CA LYS A 70 -1.00 -15.23 -2.20
C LYS A 70 -1.33 -13.92 -2.92
N PHE A 71 -1.15 -12.76 -2.25
CA PHE A 71 -1.39 -11.46 -2.86
C PHE A 71 -0.48 -11.22 -4.07
N ILE A 72 0.82 -11.53 -3.96
CA ILE A 72 1.77 -11.38 -5.07
C ILE A 72 1.33 -12.24 -6.26
N SER A 73 0.93 -13.49 -6.04
CA SER A 73 0.41 -14.36 -7.11
C SER A 73 -0.83 -13.77 -7.79
N HIS A 74 -1.79 -13.22 -7.03
CA HIS A 74 -2.95 -12.55 -7.61
C HIS A 74 -2.58 -11.31 -8.40
N TRP A 75 -1.66 -10.49 -7.90
CA TRP A 75 -1.21 -9.28 -8.59
C TRP A 75 -0.48 -9.61 -9.90
N MET A 76 0.38 -10.62 -9.90
CA MET A 76 1.04 -11.14 -11.11
C MET A 76 0.04 -11.71 -12.14
N ALA A 77 -1.07 -12.28 -11.68
CA ALA A 77 -2.16 -12.75 -12.54
C ALA A 77 -3.07 -11.63 -13.08
N GLY A 78 -2.79 -10.36 -12.74
CA GLY A 78 -3.52 -9.19 -13.25
C GLY A 78 -4.55 -8.60 -12.28
N SER A 79 -4.63 -9.09 -11.03
CA SER A 79 -5.43 -8.42 -9.99
C SER A 79 -4.87 -7.04 -9.67
N ASN A 80 -5.70 -6.14 -9.11
CA ASN A 80 -5.31 -4.79 -8.71
C ASN A 80 -4.54 -4.02 -9.81
N PRO A 81 -5.10 -3.88 -11.04
CA PRO A 81 -4.37 -3.37 -12.21
C PRO A 81 -3.89 -1.92 -12.08
N LYS A 82 -4.46 -1.14 -11.16
CA LYS A 82 -4.04 0.23 -10.86
C LYS A 82 -2.82 0.29 -9.94
N LEU A 83 -2.57 -0.77 -9.17
CA LEU A 83 -1.52 -0.79 -8.14
C LEU A 83 -0.15 -0.81 -8.81
N LYS A 84 0.66 0.21 -8.50
CA LYS A 84 2.04 0.39 -8.97
C LYS A 84 3.06 0.16 -7.86
N HIS A 85 2.66 0.39 -6.60
CA HIS A 85 3.57 0.27 -5.47
C HIS A 85 2.84 -0.14 -4.18
N LEU A 86 3.22 -1.29 -3.62
CA LEU A 86 2.78 -1.74 -2.30
C LEU A 86 3.98 -1.81 -1.37
N ARG A 87 3.85 -1.18 -0.21
CA ARG A 87 4.84 -1.26 0.87
C ARG A 87 4.18 -1.77 2.15
N LEU A 88 4.68 -2.91 2.62
CA LEU A 88 4.29 -3.53 3.88
C LEU A 88 5.43 -3.39 4.89
N ASN A 89 5.18 -2.74 6.02
CA ASN A 89 6.18 -2.56 7.08
C ASN A 89 5.65 -2.98 8.45
N ARG A 90 6.59 -3.26 9.36
CA ARG A 90 6.30 -3.63 10.77
C ARG A 90 5.50 -4.93 10.87
N PHE A 91 5.95 -5.95 10.15
CA PHE A 91 5.51 -7.32 10.37
C PHE A 91 5.70 -7.71 11.85
N LYS A 92 4.83 -8.58 12.37
CA LYS A 92 4.94 -9.07 13.76
C LYS A 92 6.24 -9.87 13.98
N LYS A 93 6.69 -10.58 12.95
CA LYS A 93 7.94 -11.32 12.88
C LYS A 93 8.58 -11.04 11.52
N GLU A 94 9.89 -11.19 11.43
CA GLU A 94 10.58 -11.08 10.14
C GLU A 94 10.00 -12.11 9.16
N PRO A 95 9.50 -11.68 7.98
CA PRO A 95 8.93 -12.58 6.99
C PRO A 95 10.04 -13.38 6.29
N ASN A 96 9.77 -14.66 6.03
CA ASN A 96 10.64 -15.48 5.21
C ASN A 96 10.46 -15.10 3.72
N TRP A 97 11.32 -14.22 3.20
CA TRP A 97 11.25 -13.75 1.83
C TRP A 97 11.54 -14.82 0.79
N GLU A 98 12.40 -15.80 1.09
CA GLU A 98 12.67 -16.92 0.18
C GLU A 98 11.41 -17.75 -0.07
N HIS A 99 10.62 -18.00 0.99
CA HIS A 99 9.35 -18.71 0.86
C HIS A 99 8.28 -17.87 0.16
N ILE A 100 8.21 -16.56 0.44
CA ILE A 100 7.23 -15.66 -0.21
C ILE A 100 7.48 -15.56 -1.71
N LEU A 101 8.74 -15.49 -2.12
CA LEU A 101 9.17 -15.27 -3.50
C LEU A 101 9.56 -16.57 -4.22
N GLU A 102 9.25 -17.72 -3.63
CA GLU A 102 9.50 -19.02 -4.22
C GLU A 102 8.85 -19.11 -5.62
N GLY A 103 9.66 -19.44 -6.63
CA GLY A 103 9.20 -19.51 -8.03
C GLY A 103 9.04 -18.16 -8.73
N ILE A 104 9.38 -17.05 -8.07
CA ILE A 104 9.37 -15.70 -8.64
C ILE A 104 10.81 -15.25 -8.85
N GLU A 105 11.12 -14.73 -10.04
CA GLU A 105 12.41 -14.08 -10.26
C GLU A 105 12.45 -12.74 -9.49
N TYR A 106 13.43 -12.58 -8.60
CA TYR A 106 13.60 -11.35 -7.82
C TYR A 106 15.07 -10.96 -7.70
N GLY A 107 15.33 -9.66 -7.54
CA GLY A 107 16.65 -9.12 -7.23
C GLY A 107 16.74 -8.65 -5.78
N VAL A 108 17.85 -8.96 -5.10
CA VAL A 108 18.14 -8.40 -3.78
C VAL A 108 18.58 -6.95 -3.95
N TRP A 109 17.96 -6.06 -3.19
CA TRP A 109 18.33 -4.65 -3.21
C TRP A 109 19.62 -4.42 -2.40
N ASP A 110 20.72 -4.05 -3.07
CA ASP A 110 21.97 -3.64 -2.45
C ASP A 110 22.01 -2.11 -2.31
N GLU A 111 22.15 -1.61 -1.08
CA GLU A 111 22.21 -0.18 -0.76
C GLU A 111 23.40 0.55 -1.42
N LYS A 112 24.47 -0.17 -1.76
CA LYS A 112 25.67 0.35 -2.43
C LYS A 112 25.47 0.55 -3.93
N GLU A 113 24.61 -0.24 -4.55
CA GLU A 113 24.14 -0.08 -5.92
C GLU A 113 23.11 1.06 -5.97
N LYS A 114 23.57 2.32 -5.85
CA LYS A 114 22.74 3.53 -5.95
C LYS A 114 22.13 3.73 -7.36
N LYS A 115 21.37 2.76 -7.87
CA LYS A 115 20.34 3.02 -8.86
C LYS A 115 19.22 3.69 -8.10
N LYS A 116 19.14 5.02 -8.24
CA LYS A 116 17.96 5.80 -7.87
C LYS A 116 16.76 4.98 -8.35
N GLY A 117 16.02 4.35 -7.43
CA GLY A 117 14.79 3.63 -7.81
C GLY A 117 14.00 4.54 -8.74
N PRO A 118 13.38 4.03 -9.81
CA PRO A 118 12.87 4.86 -10.89
C PRO A 118 12.02 5.99 -10.29
N ARG A 119 12.58 7.21 -10.26
CA ARG A 119 11.92 8.39 -9.67
C ARG A 119 10.87 8.96 -10.61
N ASN A 120 10.57 8.23 -11.69
CA ASN A 120 9.66 8.63 -12.72
C ASN A 120 8.31 7.97 -12.43
N PHE A 121 7.66 8.40 -11.35
CA PHE A 121 6.21 8.37 -11.32
C PHE A 121 5.76 9.57 -12.17
N LYS A 122 5.56 9.33 -13.47
CA LYS A 122 4.82 10.26 -14.33
C LYS A 122 3.37 10.31 -13.86
#